data_AF-A0A7C8KE12-F1
#
_entry.id   AF-A0A7C8KE12-F1
#
_cell.length_a   1.000
_cell.length_b   1.000
_cell.length_c   1.000
_cell.angle_alpha   90.00
_cell.angle_beta   90.00
_cell.angle_gamma   90.00
#
_symmetry.space_group_name_H-M   'P 1'
#
loop_
_entity.id
_entity.type
_entity.pdbx_description
1 polymer ?
#
loop_
_entity_poly.entity_id
_entity_poly.type
_entity_poly.pdbx_seq_one_letter_code
_entity_poly.pdbx_strand_id
1 'polypeptide(L)'
;MLASLLVHTTRSSQKLQPWKNTYLQTPSERQPSTDEIKRTLRSAVQAFSRVFMIIDAIDERRTSNSCRQAFLQHIFDLRAQCGINVFSTSGYTQDVTDRFKTQEAEIVEIRARDDDLKMFLRDQIAPFHRKLLKENSGLIEAKIIEVVDGMFPFIRLLFQSIEHKTSPQQLKAALEDLSGEKEVYLTAYKSIMDRIQAQHLESSRLSYHVLEWVVCAQRPLAILELQHALVIISKISARPEVDHDLAIF
;
A
#
# COMPACT_ATOMS: atom_id res chain seq x y z
N MET A 1 9.94 -1.78 12.72
CA MET A 1 10.32 -0.67 11.82
C MET A 1 11.67 -0.06 12.20
N LEU A 2 11.88 0.29 13.48
CA LEU A 2 13.17 0.81 13.95
C LEU A 2 14.36 -0.12 13.63
N ALA A 3 14.19 -1.44 13.78
CA ALA A 3 15.19 -2.41 13.35
C ALA A 3 15.50 -2.32 11.84
N SER A 4 14.47 -2.26 10.99
CA SER A 4 14.61 -2.12 9.53
C SER A 4 15.29 -0.81 9.11
N LEU A 5 14.98 0.30 9.78
CA LEU A 5 15.67 1.59 9.58
C LEU A 5 17.14 1.50 9.96
N LEU A 6 17.44 0.76 11.02
CA LEU A 6 18.80 0.56 11.48
C LEU A 6 19.60 -0.37 10.52
N VAL A 7 18.97 -1.39 9.96
CA VAL A 7 19.59 -2.22 8.90
C VAL A 7 19.96 -1.37 7.68
N HIS A 8 19.08 -0.47 7.24
CA HIS A 8 19.33 0.36 6.07
C HIS A 8 20.40 1.44 6.33
N THR A 9 20.39 2.09 7.50
CA THR A 9 21.40 3.11 7.86
C THR A 9 22.80 2.52 8.07
N THR A 10 22.89 1.28 8.55
CA THR A 10 24.18 0.60 8.76
C THR A 10 24.78 0.06 7.46
N ARG A 11 23.96 -0.32 6.46
CA ARG A 11 24.45 -0.86 5.17
C ARG A 11 25.45 0.06 4.47
N SER A 12 25.27 1.37 4.56
CA SER A 12 26.05 2.37 3.80
C SER A 12 27.31 2.90 4.50
N SER A 13 27.67 2.44 5.70
CA SER A 13 28.79 3.04 6.47
C SER A 13 29.76 2.03 7.08
N GLN A 14 31.05 2.20 6.81
CA GLN A 14 32.15 1.50 7.49
C GLN A 14 32.24 1.85 8.99
N LYS A 15 31.71 3.00 9.41
CA LYS A 15 31.74 3.42 10.83
C LYS A 15 30.77 2.64 11.72
N LEU A 16 29.84 1.87 11.14
CA LEU A 16 28.80 1.12 11.86
C LEU A 16 28.99 -0.41 11.77
N GLN A 17 30.16 -0.87 11.32
CA GLN A 17 30.52 -2.29 11.21
C GLN A 17 30.40 -3.08 12.53
N PRO A 18 30.74 -2.52 13.73
CA PRO A 18 30.54 -3.24 14.99
C PRO A 18 29.10 -3.67 15.25
N TRP A 19 28.12 -2.94 14.72
CA TRP A 19 26.69 -3.26 14.88
C TRP A 19 26.17 -4.25 13.84
N LYS A 20 26.66 -4.15 12.60
CA LYS A 20 26.42 -5.16 11.55
C LYS A 20 26.87 -6.54 12.03
N ASN A 21 28.05 -6.61 12.63
CA ASN A 21 28.62 -7.89 13.06
C ASN A 21 27.82 -8.51 14.20
N THR A 22 27.35 -7.70 15.16
CA THR A 22 26.62 -8.15 16.36
C THR A 22 25.16 -8.57 16.09
N TYR A 23 24.46 -7.92 15.15
CA TYR A 23 23.01 -8.12 14.99
C TYR A 23 22.54 -8.48 13.57
N LEU A 24 23.39 -8.34 12.55
CA LEU A 24 23.06 -8.70 11.16
C LEU A 24 23.86 -9.89 10.62
N GLN A 25 25.03 -10.19 11.19
CA GLN A 25 25.90 -11.27 10.73
C GLN A 25 26.02 -12.45 11.70
N THR A 26 25.93 -12.23 13.01
CA THR A 26 25.72 -13.32 13.95
C THR A 26 24.23 -13.64 14.04
N PRO A 27 23.80 -14.89 13.81
CA PRO A 27 22.49 -15.36 14.25
C PRO A 27 22.51 -15.41 15.79
N SER A 28 22.45 -14.24 16.42
CA SER A 28 22.17 -14.17 17.84
C SER A 28 20.71 -14.59 18.01
N GLU A 29 20.47 -15.60 18.84
CA GLU A 29 19.14 -16.06 19.26
C GLU A 29 18.29 -14.97 19.94
N ARG A 30 18.83 -13.75 20.11
CA ARG A 30 18.21 -12.66 20.84
C ARG A 30 17.82 -11.52 19.90
N GLN A 31 16.52 -11.28 19.81
CA GLN A 31 15.96 -10.09 19.18
C GLN A 31 16.37 -8.85 20.01
N PRO A 32 16.98 -7.81 19.40
CA PRO A 32 17.40 -6.63 20.14
C PRO A 32 16.18 -5.89 20.70
N SER A 33 16.30 -5.42 21.93
CA SER A 33 15.26 -4.64 22.60
C SER A 33 15.06 -3.28 21.91
N THR A 34 13.86 -2.72 22.07
CA THR A 34 13.52 -1.39 21.54
C THR A 34 14.53 -0.32 21.98
N ASP A 35 15.03 -0.38 23.20
CA ASP A 35 15.97 0.62 23.73
C ASP A 35 17.40 0.44 23.22
N GLU A 36 17.83 -0.78 22.93
CA GLU A 36 19.09 -1.03 22.21
C GLU A 36 19.04 -0.47 20.79
N ILE A 37 17.92 -0.67 20.10
CA ILE A 37 17.71 -0.14 18.75
C ILE A 37 17.73 1.40 18.78
N LYS A 38 17.03 2.04 19.72
CA LYS A 38 17.03 3.50 19.87
C LYS A 38 18.42 4.07 20.12
N ARG A 39 19.15 3.54 21.10
CA ARG A 39 20.51 3.99 21.45
C ARG A 39 21.45 3.89 20.27
N THR A 40 21.32 2.81 19.51
CA THR A 40 22.17 2.57 18.35
C THR A 40 21.80 3.49 17.21
N LEU A 41 20.51 3.63 16.89
CA LEU A 41 20.06 4.54 15.84
C LEU A 41 20.55 5.96 16.12
N ARG A 42 20.47 6.40 17.38
CA ARG A 42 21.03 7.68 17.82
C ARG A 42 22.54 7.78 17.55
N SER A 43 23.31 6.80 18.02
CA SER A 43 24.77 6.76 17.82
C SER A 43 25.13 6.76 16.33
N ALA A 44 24.37 6.03 15.52
CA ALA A 44 24.55 5.95 14.08
C ALA A 44 24.31 7.30 13.39
N VAL A 45 23.22 7.98 13.76
CA VAL A 45 22.88 9.30 13.23
C VAL A 45 23.94 10.34 13.60
N GLN A 46 24.40 10.34 14.86
CA GLN A 46 25.41 11.28 15.36
C GLN A 46 26.80 11.10 14.71
N ALA A 47 27.05 9.95 14.06
CA ALA A 47 28.30 9.71 13.35
C ALA A 47 28.44 10.51 12.04
N PHE A 48 27.36 11.19 11.61
CA PHE A 48 27.30 12.00 10.39
C PHE A 48 26.97 13.45 10.71
N SER A 49 27.51 14.38 9.93
CA SER A 49 27.25 15.81 10.07
C SER A 49 25.82 16.20 9.66
N ARG A 50 25.18 15.42 8.79
CA ARG A 50 23.82 15.64 8.32
C ARG A 50 23.18 14.30 7.95
N VAL A 51 21.94 14.09 8.40
CA VAL A 51 21.17 12.87 8.11
C VAL A 51 19.79 13.24 7.56
N PHE A 52 19.36 12.50 6.55
CA PHE A 52 18.02 12.52 5.99
C PHE A 52 17.40 11.14 6.21
N MET A 53 16.22 11.11 6.84
CA MET A 53 15.45 9.90 7.06
C MET A 53 14.19 9.96 6.20
N ILE A 54 14.07 9.00 5.28
CA ILE A 54 12.92 8.85 4.39
C ILE A 54 12.10 7.67 4.89
N ILE A 55 10.82 7.89 5.18
CA ILE A 55 9.89 6.88 5.66
C ILE A 55 8.75 6.77 4.68
N ASP A 56 8.68 5.65 3.96
CA ASP A 56 7.61 5.40 3.01
C ASP A 56 6.39 4.78 3.69
N ALA A 57 5.20 5.20 3.27
CA ALA A 57 3.89 4.67 3.64
C ALA A 57 3.68 4.47 5.16
N ILE A 58 3.89 5.54 5.95
CA ILE A 58 3.87 5.46 7.42
C ILE A 58 2.49 5.08 8.00
N ASP A 59 1.43 5.21 7.22
CA ASP A 59 0.06 4.84 7.54
C ASP A 59 -0.23 3.33 7.42
N GLU A 60 0.54 2.56 6.63
CA GLU A 60 0.31 1.13 6.37
C GLU A 60 0.49 0.23 7.61
N ARG A 61 0.99 0.78 8.72
CA ARG A 61 1.12 0.01 9.97
C ARG A 61 -0.20 -0.07 10.73
N ARG A 62 -0.53 -1.31 11.13
CA ARG A 62 -1.68 -1.63 11.98
C ARG A 62 -1.76 -0.67 13.17
N THR A 63 -2.96 -0.11 13.36
CA THR A 63 -3.35 0.76 14.46
C THR A 63 -3.58 0.00 15.77
N SER A 64 -3.55 -1.34 15.76
CA SER A 64 -3.67 -2.11 16.99
C SER A 64 -2.47 -1.84 17.90
N ASN A 65 -2.77 -1.49 19.16
CA ASN A 65 -1.83 -1.28 20.27
C ASN A 65 -0.93 -0.03 20.19
N SER A 66 -1.37 1.07 19.58
CA SER A 66 -0.65 2.38 19.62
C SER A 66 0.79 2.33 19.04
N CYS A 67 1.14 1.26 18.30
CA CYS A 67 2.50 1.03 17.82
C CYS A 67 2.98 2.14 16.87
N ARG A 68 2.09 2.63 15.99
CA ARG A 68 2.36 3.75 15.09
C ARG A 68 2.68 5.04 15.85
N GLN A 69 1.93 5.32 16.92
CA GLN A 69 2.13 6.52 17.73
C GLN A 69 3.45 6.49 18.50
N ALA A 70 3.81 5.34 19.08
CA ALA A 70 5.09 5.14 19.75
C ALA A 70 6.25 5.29 18.76
N PHE A 71 6.10 4.72 17.56
CA PHE A 71 7.09 4.84 16.49
C PHE A 71 7.30 6.30 16.06
N LEU A 72 6.22 7.03 15.74
CA LEU A 72 6.27 8.45 15.41
C LEU A 72 6.94 9.26 16.51
N GLN A 73 6.60 9.00 17.77
CA GLN A 73 7.22 9.67 18.91
C GLN A 73 8.74 9.47 18.91
N HIS A 74 9.21 8.24 18.67
CA HIS A 74 10.65 7.97 18.61
C HIS A 74 11.37 8.69 17.45
N ILE A 75 10.71 8.87 16.30
CA ILE A 75 11.26 9.66 15.20
C ILE A 75 11.35 11.14 15.59
N PHE A 76 10.32 11.68 16.23
CA PHE A 76 10.29 13.06 16.69
C PHE A 76 11.33 13.33 17.79
N ASP A 77 11.47 12.42 18.74
CA ASP A 77 12.51 12.48 19.77
C ASP A 77 13.91 12.49 19.13
N LEU A 78 14.12 11.64 18.11
CA LEU A 78 15.39 11.58 17.39
C LEU A 78 15.67 12.87 16.61
N ARG A 79 14.65 13.48 15.99
CA ARG A 79 14.75 14.80 15.36
C ARG A 79 15.13 15.87 16.37
N ALA A 80 14.45 15.93 17.51
CA ALA A 80 14.71 16.93 18.55
C ALA A 80 16.12 16.79 19.16
N GLN A 81 16.59 15.55 19.35
CA GLN A 81 17.88 15.28 19.98
C GLN A 81 19.07 15.39 19.04
N CYS A 82 18.89 15.04 17.75
CA CYS A 82 20.00 14.90 16.80
C CYS A 82 19.93 15.83 15.59
N GLY A 83 18.86 16.63 15.45
CA GLY A 83 18.72 17.56 14.33
C GLY A 83 18.59 16.90 12.95
N ILE A 84 18.01 15.69 12.89
CA ILE A 84 17.83 14.99 11.60
C ILE A 84 16.73 15.62 10.75
N ASN A 85 16.89 15.49 9.43
CA ASN A 85 15.85 15.84 8.47
C ASN A 85 14.96 14.63 8.25
N VAL A 86 13.64 14.79 8.34
CA VAL A 86 12.67 13.69 8.18
C VAL A 86 11.75 14.02 7.02
N PHE A 87 11.60 13.08 6.10
CA PHE A 87 10.61 13.10 5.03
C PHE A 87 9.78 11.82 5.12
N SER A 88 8.46 11.95 5.11
CA SER A 88 7.55 10.81 5.22
C SER A 88 6.47 10.90 4.16
N THR A 89 6.07 9.75 3.60
CA THR A 89 4.87 9.62 2.77
C THR A 89 3.78 8.90 3.56
N SER A 90 2.53 9.23 3.30
CA SER A 90 1.38 8.50 3.83
C SER A 90 0.16 8.64 2.93
N GLY A 91 -0.72 7.64 2.94
CA GLY A 91 -2.12 7.86 2.63
C GLY A 91 -2.77 8.90 3.57
N TYR A 92 -3.90 9.49 3.16
CA TYR A 92 -4.58 10.47 4.01
C TYR A 92 -5.13 9.79 5.27
N THR A 93 -4.47 10.05 6.40
CA THR A 93 -4.96 9.63 7.72
C THR A 93 -4.82 10.78 8.69
N GLN A 94 -5.95 11.20 9.27
CA GLN A 94 -5.99 12.40 10.12
C GLN A 94 -5.06 12.32 11.32
N ASP A 95 -4.91 11.15 11.95
CA ASP A 95 -4.03 10.97 13.10
C ASP A 95 -2.54 11.15 12.75
N VAL A 96 -2.10 10.70 11.57
CA VAL A 96 -0.74 10.90 11.08
C VAL A 96 -0.51 12.39 10.81
N THR A 97 -1.42 13.01 10.04
CA THR A 97 -1.34 14.43 9.68
C THR A 97 -1.26 15.33 10.91
N ASP A 98 -2.14 15.12 11.88
CA ASP A 98 -2.19 15.93 13.10
C ASP A 98 -0.89 15.81 13.91
N ARG A 99 -0.32 14.61 13.99
CA ARG A 99 0.96 14.38 14.68
C ARG A 99 2.12 15.11 14.01
N PHE A 100 2.23 15.07 12.68
CA PHE A 100 3.27 15.81 11.98
C PHE A 100 3.09 17.34 12.12
N LYS A 101 1.84 17.84 12.14
CA LYS A 101 1.55 19.26 12.41
C LYS A 101 2.02 19.70 13.80
N THR A 102 1.88 18.86 14.83
CA THR A 102 2.43 19.18 16.17
C THR A 102 3.95 19.34 16.20
N GLN A 103 4.65 18.88 15.16
CA GLN A 103 6.10 19.00 15.03
C GLN A 103 6.53 20.11 14.06
N GLU A 104 5.58 20.97 13.66
CA GLU A 104 5.77 22.05 12.68
C GLU A 104 6.29 21.52 11.33
N ALA A 105 5.88 20.29 10.96
CA ALA A 105 6.22 19.72 9.67
C ALA A 105 5.42 20.38 8.55
N GLU A 106 6.08 20.63 7.42
CA GLU A 106 5.41 21.00 6.18
C GLU A 106 4.63 19.80 5.63
N ILE A 107 3.34 19.98 5.40
CA ILE A 107 2.47 18.94 4.83
C ILE A 107 2.21 19.31 3.38
N VAL A 108 2.71 18.48 2.47
CA VAL A 108 2.50 18.63 1.04
C VAL A 108 1.46 17.60 0.61
N GLU A 109 0.27 18.08 0.28
CA GLU A 109 -0.76 17.22 -0.30
C GLU A 109 -0.46 16.96 -1.77
N ILE A 110 -0.38 15.69 -2.15
CA ILE A 110 -0.18 15.25 -3.54
C ILE A 110 -1.52 14.78 -4.08
N ARG A 111 -2.08 15.55 -5.01
CA ARG A 111 -3.32 15.21 -5.75
C ARG A 111 -3.02 15.19 -7.23
N ALA A 112 -3.65 14.29 -7.96
CA ALA A 112 -3.59 14.34 -9.41
C ALA A 112 -4.37 15.55 -9.93
N ARG A 113 -3.81 16.23 -10.93
CA ARG A 113 -4.48 17.36 -11.56
C ARG A 113 -5.55 16.86 -12.51
N ASP A 114 -6.65 17.59 -12.62
CA ASP A 114 -7.73 17.26 -13.57
C ASP A 114 -7.22 17.06 -14.99
N ASP A 115 -6.24 17.83 -15.43
CA ASP A 115 -5.68 17.70 -16.78
C ASP A 115 -4.89 16.39 -16.98
N ASP A 116 -4.18 15.91 -15.95
CA ASP A 116 -3.51 14.61 -15.96
C ASP A 116 -4.57 13.48 -15.99
N LEU A 117 -5.66 13.63 -15.24
CA LEU A 117 -6.78 12.68 -15.22
C LEU A 117 -7.51 12.63 -16.58
N LYS A 118 -7.77 13.79 -17.21
CA LYS A 118 -8.34 13.86 -18.57
C LYS A 118 -7.43 13.19 -19.59
N MET A 119 -6.12 13.48 -19.53
CA MET A 119 -5.15 12.86 -20.43
C MET A 119 -5.18 11.34 -20.30
N PHE A 120 -5.16 10.82 -19.07
CA PHE A 120 -5.30 9.39 -18.83
C PHE A 120 -6.60 8.82 -19.42
N LEU A 121 -7.75 9.46 -19.19
CA LEU A 121 -9.04 8.96 -19.69
C LEU A 121 -9.11 8.97 -21.22
N ARG A 122 -8.54 9.98 -21.87
CA ARG A 122 -8.46 10.04 -23.33
C ARG A 122 -7.63 8.88 -23.89
N ASP A 123 -6.49 8.61 -23.26
CA ASP A 123 -5.62 7.50 -23.64
C ASP A 123 -6.30 6.14 -23.43
N GLN A 124 -7.17 6.02 -22.41
CA GLN A 124 -7.98 4.81 -22.23
C GLN A 124 -9.10 4.71 -23.26
N ILE A 125 -9.73 5.81 -23.67
CA ILE A 125 -10.84 5.81 -24.64
C ILE A 125 -10.34 5.62 -26.09
N ALA A 126 -9.17 6.16 -26.42
CA ALA A 126 -8.65 6.20 -27.79
C ALA A 126 -8.57 4.82 -28.50
N PRO A 127 -8.08 3.75 -27.83
CA PRO A 127 -8.02 2.39 -28.40
C PRO A 127 -9.39 1.79 -28.69
N PHE A 128 -10.46 2.26 -28.06
CA PHE A 128 -11.79 1.71 -28.29
C PHE A 128 -12.35 2.23 -29.62
N HIS A 129 -12.65 1.30 -30.54
CA HIS A 129 -13.40 1.60 -31.77
C HIS A 129 -14.89 1.89 -31.50
N ARG A 130 -15.33 1.93 -30.23
CA ARG A 130 -16.73 2.17 -29.87
C ARG A 130 -17.05 3.66 -29.93
N LYS A 131 -17.87 4.03 -30.92
CA LYS A 131 -18.42 5.37 -31.12
C LYS A 131 -19.02 5.94 -29.82
N LEU A 132 -19.68 5.08 -29.03
CA LEU A 132 -20.33 5.43 -27.77
C LEU A 132 -19.39 6.13 -26.76
N LEU A 133 -18.20 5.60 -26.50
CA LEU A 133 -17.28 6.18 -25.51
C LEU A 133 -16.67 7.49 -26.04
N LYS A 134 -16.39 7.56 -27.35
CA LYS A 134 -15.84 8.76 -27.99
C LYS A 134 -16.84 9.92 -27.97
N GLU A 135 -18.10 9.64 -28.33
CA GLU A 135 -19.19 10.63 -28.34
C GLU A 135 -19.53 11.15 -26.93
N ASN A 136 -19.29 10.35 -25.90
CA ASN A 136 -19.57 10.71 -24.50
C ASN A 136 -18.30 11.03 -23.69
N SER A 137 -17.16 11.21 -24.34
CA SER A 137 -15.85 11.42 -23.69
C SER A 137 -15.86 12.57 -22.68
N GLY A 138 -16.40 13.72 -23.04
CA GLY A 138 -16.49 14.87 -22.13
C GLY A 138 -17.35 14.61 -20.88
N LEU A 139 -18.44 13.86 -21.02
CA LEU A 139 -19.30 13.48 -19.89
C LEU A 139 -18.59 12.47 -18.98
N ILE A 140 -17.90 11.49 -19.57
CA ILE A 140 -17.10 10.49 -18.85
C ILE A 140 -15.96 11.18 -18.09
N GLU A 141 -15.21 12.06 -18.75
CA GLU A 141 -14.14 12.87 -18.14
C GLU A 141 -14.67 13.65 -16.94
N ALA A 142 -15.73 14.44 -17.13
CA ALA A 142 -16.30 15.26 -16.06
C ALA A 142 -16.74 14.42 -14.86
N LYS A 143 -17.49 13.33 -15.11
CA LYS A 143 -18.05 12.52 -14.02
C LYS A 143 -17.01 11.71 -13.27
N ILE A 144 -16.05 11.11 -13.98
CA ILE A 144 -14.99 10.34 -13.31
C ILE A 144 -14.08 11.27 -12.52
N ILE A 145 -13.71 12.44 -13.05
CA ILE A 145 -12.84 13.39 -12.34
C ILE A 145 -13.51 13.89 -11.07
N GLU A 146 -14.79 14.25 -11.13
CA GLU A 146 -15.59 14.63 -9.97
C GLU A 146 -15.55 13.56 -8.88
N VAL A 147 -15.72 12.29 -9.25
CA VAL A 147 -15.79 11.17 -8.28
C VAL A 147 -14.42 10.77 -7.74
N VAL A 148 -13.37 10.82 -8.58
CA VAL A 148 -12.00 10.45 -8.18
C VAL A 148 -11.39 11.46 -7.23
N ASP A 149 -11.78 12.73 -7.33
CA ASP A 149 -11.30 13.82 -6.47
C ASP A 149 -9.77 13.80 -6.27
N GLY A 150 -9.02 13.71 -7.38
CA GLY A 150 -7.55 13.70 -7.36
C GLY A 150 -6.88 12.39 -6.93
N MET A 151 -7.63 11.34 -6.55
CA MET A 151 -7.08 10.03 -6.20
C MET A 151 -6.84 9.14 -7.42
N PHE A 152 -5.73 9.41 -8.12
CA PHE A 152 -5.36 8.74 -9.37
C PHE A 152 -5.56 7.21 -9.39
N PRO A 153 -5.19 6.40 -8.38
CA PRO A 153 -5.33 4.95 -8.47
C PRO A 153 -6.75 4.45 -8.78
N PHE A 154 -7.78 5.19 -8.38
CA PHE A 154 -9.18 4.80 -8.58
C PHE A 154 -9.70 5.06 -10.00
N ILE A 155 -9.05 5.96 -10.75
CA ILE A 155 -9.53 6.34 -12.08
C ILE A 155 -9.66 5.12 -13.01
N ARG A 156 -8.72 4.18 -12.92
CA ARG A 156 -8.72 2.95 -13.73
C ARG A 156 -9.90 2.06 -13.36
N LEU A 157 -10.20 1.92 -12.07
CA LEU A 157 -11.30 1.08 -11.59
C LEU A 157 -12.66 1.63 -12.04
N LEU A 158 -12.85 2.94 -11.96
CA LEU A 158 -14.06 3.59 -12.43
C LEU A 158 -14.20 3.53 -13.95
N PHE A 159 -13.11 3.74 -14.69
CA PHE A 159 -13.13 3.56 -16.14
C PHE A 159 -13.50 2.12 -16.54
N GLN A 160 -12.95 1.14 -15.83
CA GLN A 160 -13.21 -0.27 -16.04
C GLN A 160 -14.68 -0.68 -15.79
N SER A 161 -15.41 0.03 -14.94
CA SER A 161 -16.84 -0.24 -14.72
C SER A 161 -17.71 0.20 -15.91
N ILE A 162 -17.23 1.16 -16.71
CA ILE A 162 -17.96 1.72 -17.87
C ILE A 162 -17.42 1.25 -19.23
N GLU A 163 -16.18 0.76 -19.31
CA GLU A 163 -15.49 0.42 -20.58
C GLU A 163 -16.26 -0.61 -21.43
N HIS A 164 -17.00 -1.50 -20.77
CA HIS A 164 -17.73 -2.58 -21.43
C HIS A 164 -19.19 -2.24 -21.78
N LYS A 165 -19.72 -1.08 -21.37
CA LYS A 165 -21.11 -0.69 -21.63
C LYS A 165 -21.36 -0.55 -23.14
N THR A 166 -22.49 -1.06 -23.61
CA THR A 166 -22.79 -1.16 -25.05
C THR A 166 -23.93 -0.25 -25.52
N SER A 167 -24.68 0.37 -24.60
CA SER A 167 -25.74 1.33 -24.94
C SER A 167 -25.60 2.65 -24.15
N PRO A 168 -26.11 3.77 -24.70
CA PRO A 168 -26.14 5.06 -23.98
C PRO A 168 -26.85 4.98 -22.63
N GLN A 169 -27.93 4.20 -22.54
CA GLN A 169 -28.68 4.02 -21.30
C GLN A 169 -27.84 3.28 -20.23
N GLN A 170 -27.11 2.22 -20.62
CA GLN A 170 -26.22 1.50 -19.72
C GLN A 170 -25.04 2.36 -19.26
N LEU A 171 -24.49 3.18 -20.16
CA LEU A 171 -23.40 4.11 -19.83
C LEU A 171 -23.89 5.17 -18.85
N LYS A 172 -25.04 5.79 -19.12
CA LYS A 172 -25.61 6.83 -18.26
C LYS A 172 -25.92 6.29 -16.86
N ALA A 173 -26.59 5.13 -16.77
CA ALA A 173 -26.87 4.49 -15.49
C ALA A 173 -25.57 4.18 -14.72
N ALA A 174 -24.55 3.65 -15.39
CA ALA A 174 -23.28 3.36 -14.74
C ALA A 174 -22.58 4.63 -14.24
N LEU A 175 -22.64 5.74 -14.96
CA LEU A 175 -22.09 7.05 -14.54
C LEU A 175 -22.88 7.67 -13.38
N GLU A 176 -24.20 7.48 -13.34
CA GLU A 176 -25.05 7.91 -12.23
C GLU A 176 -24.71 7.13 -10.94
N ASP A 177 -24.53 5.81 -11.04
CA ASP A 177 -24.11 4.93 -9.93
C ASP A 177 -22.74 5.34 -9.33
N LEU A 178 -21.86 6.00 -10.10
CA LEU A 178 -20.57 6.48 -9.60
C LEU A 178 -20.70 7.64 -8.59
N SER A 179 -21.88 8.26 -8.43
CA SER A 179 -22.03 9.51 -7.66
C SER A 179 -22.13 9.30 -6.13
N GLY A 180 -22.08 8.07 -5.63
CA GLY A 180 -22.19 7.77 -4.20
C GLY A 180 -20.85 7.78 -3.45
N GLU A 181 -20.37 8.95 -3.02
CA GLU A 181 -19.02 9.18 -2.44
C GLU A 181 -18.47 8.11 -1.46
N LYS A 182 -19.30 7.52 -0.59
CA LYS A 182 -18.86 6.47 0.37
C LYS A 182 -18.99 5.05 -0.16
N GLU A 183 -19.91 4.80 -1.09
CA GLU A 183 -20.13 3.47 -1.67
C GLU A 183 -19.26 3.21 -2.89
N VAL A 184 -18.67 4.24 -3.51
CA VAL A 184 -17.83 4.08 -4.70
C VAL A 184 -16.62 3.18 -4.45
N TYR A 185 -15.94 3.32 -3.30
CA TYR A 185 -14.79 2.46 -2.98
C TYR A 185 -15.21 1.02 -2.75
N LEU A 186 -16.25 0.81 -1.96
CA LEU A 186 -16.81 -0.51 -1.72
C LEU A 186 -17.29 -1.15 -3.03
N THR A 187 -17.88 -0.36 -3.91
CA THR A 187 -18.32 -0.79 -5.24
C THR A 187 -17.14 -1.12 -6.15
N ALA A 188 -16.06 -0.33 -6.11
CA ALA A 188 -14.84 -0.60 -6.85
C ALA A 188 -14.17 -1.91 -6.37
N TYR A 189 -14.03 -2.09 -5.05
CA TYR A 189 -13.53 -3.34 -4.47
C TYR A 189 -14.43 -4.53 -4.81
N LYS A 190 -15.76 -4.37 -4.69
CA LYS A 190 -16.72 -5.40 -5.08
C LYS A 190 -16.58 -5.75 -6.55
N SER A 191 -16.44 -4.76 -7.44
CA SER A 191 -16.21 -4.99 -8.86
C SER A 191 -14.91 -5.75 -9.14
N ILE A 192 -13.83 -5.46 -8.40
CA ILE A 192 -12.59 -6.24 -8.46
C ILE A 192 -12.85 -7.70 -8.04
N MET A 193 -13.57 -7.92 -6.94
CA MET A 193 -13.90 -9.27 -6.46
C MET A 193 -14.79 -10.02 -7.45
N ASP A 194 -15.81 -9.36 -8.02
CA ASP A 194 -16.67 -9.93 -9.05
C ASP A 194 -15.87 -10.31 -10.30
N ARG A 195 -14.89 -9.47 -10.70
CA ARG A 195 -13.97 -9.75 -11.81
C ARG A 195 -13.05 -10.93 -11.53
N ILE A 196 -12.57 -11.08 -10.29
CA ILE A 196 -11.78 -12.25 -9.86
C ILE A 196 -12.65 -13.50 -9.94
N GLN A 197 -13.88 -13.43 -9.42
CA GLN A 197 -14.81 -14.54 -9.40
C GLN A 197 -15.22 -14.99 -10.81
N ALA A 198 -15.37 -14.06 -11.75
CA ALA A 198 -15.76 -14.33 -13.14
C ALA A 198 -14.65 -14.97 -14.01
N GLN A 199 -13.42 -15.12 -13.49
CA GLN A 199 -12.35 -15.82 -14.20
C GLN A 199 -12.64 -17.33 -14.32
N HIS A 200 -11.84 -18.03 -15.13
CA HIS A 200 -11.87 -19.50 -15.16
C HIS A 200 -11.69 -20.07 -13.73
N LEU A 201 -12.39 -21.16 -13.42
CA LEU A 201 -12.49 -21.74 -12.08
C LEU A 201 -11.13 -21.83 -11.35
N GLU A 202 -10.12 -22.37 -12.02
CA GLU A 202 -8.77 -22.53 -11.45
C GLU A 202 -8.07 -21.20 -11.18
N SER A 203 -8.25 -20.19 -12.03
CA SER A 203 -7.66 -18.85 -11.86
C SER A 203 -8.35 -18.08 -10.73
N SER A 204 -9.67 -18.21 -10.64
CA SER A 204 -10.46 -17.65 -9.54
C SER A 204 -10.03 -18.26 -8.20
N ARG A 205 -9.95 -19.59 -8.11
CA ARG A 205 -9.48 -20.30 -6.89
C ARG A 205 -8.06 -19.88 -6.50
N LEU A 206 -7.13 -19.84 -7.47
CA LEU A 206 -5.76 -19.39 -7.21
C LEU A 206 -5.73 -17.96 -6.66
N SER A 207 -6.54 -17.06 -7.23
CA SER A 207 -6.63 -15.67 -6.78
C SER A 207 -7.15 -15.56 -5.34
N TYR A 208 -8.16 -16.35 -4.97
CA TYR A 208 -8.66 -16.38 -3.59
C TYR A 208 -7.60 -16.89 -2.61
N HIS A 209 -6.84 -17.93 -2.96
CA HIS A 209 -5.75 -18.40 -2.10
C HIS A 209 -4.62 -17.39 -1.95
N VAL A 210 -4.29 -16.64 -3.01
CA VAL A 210 -3.35 -15.52 -2.92
C VAL A 210 -3.85 -14.48 -1.92
N LEU A 211 -5.12 -14.07 -2.04
CA LEU A 211 -5.72 -13.08 -1.14
C LEU A 211 -5.76 -13.57 0.31
N GLU A 212 -6.13 -14.83 0.54
CA GLU A 212 -6.15 -15.45 1.85
C GLU A 212 -4.78 -15.39 2.53
N TRP A 213 -3.71 -15.80 1.83
CA TRP A 213 -2.35 -15.71 2.37
C TRP A 213 -1.89 -14.28 2.62
N VAL A 214 -2.18 -13.36 1.70
CA VAL A 214 -1.76 -11.95 1.85
C VAL A 214 -2.47 -11.28 3.04
N VAL A 215 -3.75 -11.58 3.26
CA VAL A 215 -4.56 -10.95 4.32
C VAL A 215 -4.33 -11.60 5.67
N CYS A 216 -4.26 -12.94 5.71
CA CYS A 216 -4.21 -13.71 6.95
C CYS A 216 -2.79 -13.93 7.48
N ALA A 217 -1.75 -13.75 6.67
CA ALA A 217 -0.39 -13.95 7.14
C ALA A 217 -0.03 -13.02 8.31
N GLN A 218 0.65 -13.57 9.31
CA GLN A 218 1.09 -12.82 10.49
C GLN A 218 2.15 -11.76 10.18
N ARG A 219 2.86 -11.94 9.05
CA ARG A 219 3.88 -11.03 8.53
C ARG A 219 3.78 -10.95 7.01
N PRO A 220 4.31 -9.89 6.38
CA PRO A 220 4.47 -9.85 4.93
C PRO A 220 5.25 -11.08 4.43
N LEU A 221 4.69 -11.74 3.41
CA LEU A 221 5.32 -12.88 2.75
C LEU A 221 6.23 -12.39 1.61
N ALA A 222 7.40 -13.00 1.47
CA ALA A 222 8.19 -12.85 0.26
C ALA A 222 7.46 -13.55 -0.91
N ILE A 223 7.71 -13.10 -2.14
CA ILE A 223 7.10 -13.68 -3.36
C ILE A 223 7.35 -15.19 -3.43
N LEU A 224 8.57 -15.64 -3.09
CA LEU A 224 8.93 -17.06 -3.06
C LEU A 224 8.17 -17.84 -1.98
N GLU A 225 7.96 -17.25 -0.80
CA GLU A 225 7.19 -17.89 0.28
C GLU A 225 5.73 -18.06 -0.13
N LEU A 226 5.14 -17.02 -0.73
CA LEU A 226 3.79 -17.08 -1.27
C LEU A 226 3.67 -18.15 -2.38
N GLN A 227 4.62 -18.19 -3.32
CA GLN A 227 4.64 -19.22 -4.36
C GLN A 227 4.72 -20.64 -3.78
N HIS A 228 5.58 -20.87 -2.79
CA HIS A 228 5.65 -22.16 -2.10
C HIS A 228 4.33 -22.52 -1.40
N ALA A 229 3.71 -21.56 -0.71
CA ALA A 229 2.43 -21.77 -0.04
C ALA A 229 1.31 -22.16 -1.04
N LEU A 230 1.26 -21.49 -2.19
CA LEU A 230 0.28 -21.80 -3.24
C LEU A 230 0.48 -23.19 -3.86
N VAL A 231 1.72 -23.64 -4.03
CA VAL A 231 2.04 -24.99 -4.53
C VAL A 231 1.60 -26.09 -3.54
N ILE A 232 1.66 -25.81 -2.23
CA ILE A 232 1.17 -26.74 -1.20
C ILE A 232 -0.35 -26.85 -1.30
N ILE A 233 -1.06 -25.73 -1.41
CA ILE A 233 -2.53 -25.71 -1.52
C ILE A 233 -3.02 -26.43 -2.78
N SER A 234 -2.34 -26.25 -3.92
CA SER A 234 -2.71 -26.94 -5.16
C SER A 234 -2.53 -28.46 -5.04
N LYS A 235 -1.59 -28.93 -4.21
CA LYS A 235 -1.38 -30.36 -3.93
C LYS A 235 -2.40 -30.92 -2.93
N ILE A 236 -2.85 -30.12 -1.97
CA ILE A 236 -3.89 -30.51 -0.99
C ILE A 236 -5.26 -30.60 -1.69
N SER A 237 -5.60 -29.63 -2.53
CA SER A 237 -6.87 -29.62 -3.28
C SER A 237 -6.98 -30.73 -4.34
N ALA A 238 -5.87 -31.36 -4.72
CA ALA A 238 -5.82 -32.49 -5.65
C ALA A 238 -5.91 -33.86 -4.95
N ARG A 239 -5.98 -33.90 -3.61
CA ARG A 239 -6.22 -35.14 -2.84
C ARG A 239 -7.68 -35.17 -2.39
N PRO A 240 -8.46 -36.22 -2.71
CA PRO A 240 -9.75 -36.41 -2.08
C PRO A 240 -9.50 -36.78 -0.61
N GLU A 241 -9.95 -35.90 0.29
CA GLU A 241 -10.00 -36.02 1.77
C GLU A 241 -8.70 -36.39 2.50
N VAL A 242 -8.24 -35.52 3.41
CA VAL A 242 -8.13 -35.76 4.87
C VAL A 242 -7.39 -34.59 5.55
N ASP A 243 -7.94 -34.24 6.71
CA ASP A 243 -7.46 -33.45 7.86
C ASP A 243 -7.47 -31.92 7.85
N HIS A 244 -8.44 -31.42 8.63
CA HIS A 244 -8.41 -30.17 9.36
C HIS A 244 -7.25 -30.16 10.36
N ASP A 245 -6.03 -29.86 9.91
CA ASP A 245 -4.94 -29.48 10.82
C ASP A 245 -3.78 -28.80 10.08
N LEU A 246 -4.06 -27.68 9.40
CA LEU A 246 -2.99 -26.75 8.97
C LEU A 246 -3.48 -25.30 9.07
N ALA A 247 -3.75 -24.87 10.31
CA ALA A 247 -3.95 -23.47 10.66
C ALA A 247 -2.82 -22.99 11.59
N ILE A 248 -1.56 -23.14 11.19
CA ILE A 248 -0.45 -22.38 11.80
C ILE A 248 0.58 -22.08 10.70
N PHE A 249 0.50 -20.89 10.10
CA PHE A 249 1.63 -20.02 9.72
C PHE A 249 1.12 -18.60 9.51
#